data_AF-E2AWM9-F1
#
_entry.id   AF-E2AWM9-F1
#
_cell.length_a   1.000
_cell.length_b   1.000
_cell.length_c   1.000
_cell.angle_alpha   90.00
_cell.angle_beta   90.00
_cell.angle_gamma   90.00
#
_symmetry.space_group_name_H-M   'P 1'
#
loop_
_entity.id
_entity.type
_entity.pdbx_description
1 polymer ?
#
loop_
_entity_poly.entity_id
_entity_poly.type
_entity_poly.pdbx_seq_one_letter_code
_entity_poly.pdbx_strand_id
1 'polypeptide(L)'
;MTESRRKSPDVVGNTVTFLLTKQAEHLVDGHHVKVVVVGSAPKGVAVAIAILFKIILRLFRIKERPATKDIPVKRGEEGHEEEQEAKEIRSSCAVAPRVAWQIASTRSSRSTNLRLPRLTIHLADLSTRLASELVLIDVNEDLAKAEAEDISHAAAYLGNPKIIGTKDYACARDAAVCVVTVGSQSHEDQQPADYLEHNLKIFKDIIPNVSKYAPNSVLLILSKPVDILSYAAMKLSGFPPNRVIGLGTFLDSCRFQYFISQKLEISASAIQALIIGESGPASVPVWSTVAVMGMPLKDINKEIGTRMDPESWGDLHAKVINSDNELITKKGYHSWGVGICASEIVDAIVRNTCACFTVSTFLKGCRHGLEKDIFMSLPCVVGRNGVQSFIRLLYTPKEQELMTISCRRIYEAQKPILDKIE
;
A
#
# COMPACT_ATOMS: atom_id res chain seq x y z
N MET A 1 43.74 40.46 48.47
CA MET A 1 42.57 39.79 49.05
C MET A 1 41.43 39.84 48.04
N THR A 2 41.16 38.68 47.44
CA THR A 2 39.89 38.21 46.83
C THR A 2 39.12 39.12 45.88
N GLU A 3 39.39 38.94 44.58
CA GLU A 3 38.43 39.18 43.49
C GLU A 3 37.14 38.39 43.70
N SER A 4 36.00 39.09 43.59
CA SER A 4 34.68 38.49 43.59
C SER A 4 34.47 37.65 42.33
N ARG A 5 34.64 36.33 42.43
CA ARG A 5 34.12 35.38 41.44
C ARG A 5 32.62 35.58 41.31
N ARG A 6 32.17 36.11 40.17
CA ARG A 6 30.77 36.00 39.72
C ARG A 6 30.42 34.52 39.70
N LYS A 7 29.49 34.11 40.57
CA LYS A 7 28.88 32.78 40.52
C LYS A 7 28.23 32.62 39.15
N SER A 8 28.74 31.71 38.34
CA SER A 8 27.99 31.12 37.23
C SER A 8 26.68 30.57 37.79
N PRO A 9 25.53 30.77 37.13
CA PRO A 9 24.29 30.16 37.60
C PRO A 9 24.47 28.64 37.61
N ASP A 10 24.17 28.04 38.75
CA ASP A 10 24.14 26.61 38.98
C ASP A 10 23.16 25.93 38.00
N VAL A 11 23.65 25.49 36.83
CA VAL A 11 22.91 24.62 35.91
C VAL A 11 23.04 23.19 36.44
N VAL A 12 22.34 22.92 37.54
CA VAL A 12 22.30 21.59 38.15
C VAL A 12 21.37 20.69 37.33
N GLY A 13 21.98 19.77 36.58
CA GLY A 13 21.52 18.37 36.56
C GLY A 13 20.36 17.98 35.64
N ASN A 14 19.99 18.76 34.63
CA ASN A 14 19.06 18.27 33.60
C ASN A 14 19.68 18.42 32.20
N THR A 15 20.08 17.29 31.60
CA THR A 15 20.64 17.21 30.25
C THR A 15 19.74 17.86 29.21
N VAL A 16 18.41 17.80 29.39
CA VAL A 16 17.44 18.44 28.48
C VAL A 16 17.54 19.95 28.57
N THR A 17 17.59 20.51 29.78
CA THR A 17 17.73 21.96 30.00
C THR A 17 19.11 22.48 29.60
N PHE A 18 20.13 21.61 29.65
CA PHE A 18 21.48 21.91 29.17
C PHE A 18 21.55 21.93 27.63
N LEU A 19 20.92 20.95 26.97
CA LEU A 19 20.97 20.82 25.51
C LEU A 19 19.96 21.71 24.78
N LEU A 20 18.81 21.99 25.37
CA LEU A 20 17.72 22.73 24.74
C LEU A 20 17.47 24.04 25.49
N THR A 21 17.73 25.16 24.84
CA THR A 21 17.50 26.52 25.36
C THR A 21 16.02 26.91 25.40
N LYS A 22 15.18 26.19 24.65
CA LYS A 22 13.71 26.25 24.67
C LYS A 22 13.20 24.83 24.45
N GLN A 23 12.14 24.41 25.15
CA GLN A 23 11.45 23.18 24.75
C GLN A 23 10.96 23.35 23.32
N ALA A 24 11.32 22.41 22.45
CA ALA A 24 10.76 22.37 21.11
C ALA A 24 9.24 22.30 21.25
N GLU A 25 8.54 23.20 20.58
CA GLU A 25 7.08 23.10 20.46
C GLU A 25 6.77 21.72 19.88
N HIS A 26 5.75 21.03 20.42
CA HIS A 26 5.20 19.85 19.77
C HIS A 26 4.97 20.21 18.31
N LEU A 27 5.63 19.54 17.36
CA LEU A 27 5.58 19.87 15.92
C LEU A 27 4.13 20.18 15.49
N VAL A 28 3.81 21.47 15.37
CA VAL A 28 2.46 21.95 15.04
C VAL A 28 2.29 21.94 13.52
N ASP A 29 1.39 21.07 13.06
CA ASP A 29 0.38 21.23 12.00
C ASP A 29 0.77 21.77 10.61
N GLY A 30 1.94 21.43 10.08
CA GLY A 30 2.17 21.56 8.63
C GLY A 30 1.61 20.39 7.81
N HIS A 31 1.86 19.16 8.26
CA HIS A 31 1.51 17.92 7.57
C HIS A 31 1.35 16.77 8.57
N HIS A 32 0.44 16.93 9.54
CA HIS A 32 0.16 15.87 10.49
C HIS A 32 -0.76 14.82 9.85
N VAL A 33 -0.19 13.68 9.46
CA VAL A 33 -0.95 12.53 8.96
C VAL A 33 -0.97 11.46 10.04
N LYS A 34 -2.16 11.26 10.62
CA LYS A 34 -2.42 10.19 11.57
C LYS A 34 -3.02 8.98 10.85
N VAL A 35 -2.41 7.82 11.05
CA VAL A 35 -2.96 6.53 10.62
C VAL A 35 -3.19 5.65 11.85
N VAL A 36 -4.36 5.04 11.91
CA VAL A 36 -4.74 4.14 13.00
C VAL A 36 -4.78 2.72 12.46
N VAL A 37 -4.18 1.77 13.17
CA VAL A 37 -4.30 0.34 12.90
C VAL A 37 -4.97 -0.30 14.10
N VAL A 38 -6.15 -0.88 13.87
CA VAL A 38 -6.90 -1.63 14.88
C VAL A 38 -6.50 -3.10 14.76
N GLY A 39 -5.95 -3.63 15.84
CA GLY A 39 -5.30 -4.94 15.94
C GLY A 39 -3.78 -4.83 15.95
N SER A 40 -3.14 -5.37 16.99
CA SER A 40 -1.68 -5.49 17.14
C SER A 40 -1.15 -6.90 16.89
N ALA A 41 -1.97 -7.79 16.31
CA ALA A 41 -1.51 -9.08 15.81
C ALA A 41 -0.46 -8.92 14.67
N PRO A 42 0.29 -9.99 14.28
CA PRO A 42 1.34 -9.89 13.25
C PRO A 42 0.91 -9.24 11.93
N LYS A 43 -0.38 -9.35 11.57
CA LYS A 43 -0.97 -8.67 10.41
C LYS A 43 -1.03 -7.14 10.60
N GLY A 44 -1.50 -6.68 11.76
CA GLY A 44 -1.56 -5.26 12.10
C GLY A 44 -0.17 -4.64 12.21
N VAL A 45 0.77 -5.34 12.86
CA VAL A 45 2.18 -4.92 12.94
C VAL A 45 2.82 -4.85 11.55
N ALA A 46 2.57 -5.82 10.67
CA ALA A 46 3.05 -5.78 9.29
C ALA A 46 2.51 -4.58 8.50
N VAL A 47 1.24 -4.21 8.71
CA VAL A 47 0.64 -3.00 8.11
C VAL A 47 1.32 -1.74 8.64
N ALA A 48 1.48 -1.63 9.96
CA ALA A 48 2.15 -0.53 10.62
C ALA A 48 3.57 -0.30 10.09
N ILE A 49 4.37 -1.36 10.06
CA ILE A 49 5.74 -1.33 9.52
C ILE A 49 5.72 -0.93 8.04
N ALA A 50 4.85 -1.52 7.22
CA ALA A 50 4.77 -1.21 5.79
C ALA A 50 4.38 0.25 5.53
N ILE A 51 3.55 0.87 6.38
CA ILE A 51 3.21 2.29 6.29
C ILE A 51 4.41 3.16 6.66
N LEU A 52 5.12 2.84 7.74
CA LEU A 52 6.25 3.63 8.22
C LEU A 52 7.49 3.54 7.32
N PHE A 53 7.79 2.35 6.79
CA PHE A 53 8.96 2.10 5.95
C PHE A 53 8.79 2.55 4.50
N LYS A 54 7.57 2.89 4.09
CA LYS A 54 7.33 3.33 2.73
C LYS A 54 7.81 4.77 2.55
N ILE A 55 9.12 4.86 2.37
CA ILE A 55 9.88 6.03 2.02
C ILE A 55 9.85 6.14 0.49
N ILE A 56 9.39 7.27 -0.02
CA ILE A 56 9.45 7.53 -1.45
C ILE A 56 10.93 7.73 -1.85
N LEU A 57 11.51 6.79 -2.60
CA LEU A 57 12.77 6.96 -3.32
C LEU A 57 12.65 7.86 -4.58
N ARG A 58 11.68 8.77 -4.66
CA ARG A 58 11.55 9.70 -5.82
C ARG A 58 12.46 10.92 -5.77
N LEU A 59 13.37 11.05 -4.80
CA LEU A 59 14.30 12.18 -4.78
C LEU A 59 15.52 12.02 -5.69
N PHE A 60 15.78 10.86 -6.30
CA PHE A 60 16.95 10.69 -7.19
C PHE A 60 16.70 10.95 -8.68
N ARG A 61 15.46 11.24 -9.12
CA ARG A 61 15.17 11.41 -10.57
C ARG A 61 14.92 12.85 -11.02
N ILE A 62 15.09 13.85 -10.15
CA ILE A 62 14.89 15.27 -10.48
C ILE A 62 16.08 16.10 -9.99
N LYS A 63 17.29 15.81 -10.48
CA LYS A 63 18.39 16.78 -10.40
C LYS A 63 19.39 16.70 -11.55
N GLU A 64 18.89 16.41 -12.74
CA GLU A 64 19.58 16.72 -13.99
C GLU A 64 18.63 17.51 -14.90
N ARG A 65 18.47 18.80 -14.61
CA ARG A 65 18.23 19.76 -15.69
C ARG A 65 19.60 20.24 -16.13
N PRO A 66 20.13 19.87 -17.31
CA PRO A 66 21.21 20.63 -17.88
C PRO A 66 20.66 22.03 -18.15
N ALA A 67 21.34 23.05 -17.63
CA ALA A 67 21.08 24.42 -18.00
C ALA A 67 21.24 24.52 -19.52
N THR A 68 20.14 24.70 -20.24
CA THR A 68 20.15 25.11 -21.64
C THR A 68 20.81 26.48 -21.67
N LYS A 69 22.09 26.53 -22.05
CA LYS A 69 22.71 27.78 -22.49
C LYS A 69 22.07 28.12 -23.84
N ASP A 70 21.34 29.22 -23.86
CA ASP A 70 20.85 29.84 -25.08
C ASP A 70 22.04 30.12 -26.02
N ILE A 71 22.08 29.39 -27.13
CA ILE A 71 22.92 29.74 -28.29
C ILE A 71 21.98 30.48 -29.26
N PRO A 72 22.24 31.75 -29.61
CA PRO A 72 21.39 32.45 -30.56
C PRO A 72 21.63 31.88 -31.96
N VAL A 73 20.60 31.27 -32.53
CA VAL A 73 20.57 30.87 -33.94
C VAL A 73 20.52 32.13 -34.80
N LYS A 74 21.64 32.47 -35.46
CA LYS A 74 21.63 33.40 -36.58
C LYS A 74 21.05 32.68 -37.80
N ARG A 75 19.93 33.18 -38.32
CA ARG A 75 19.48 32.91 -39.69
C ARG A 75 20.41 33.64 -40.67
N GLY A 76 20.86 32.92 -41.68
CA GLY A 76 21.54 33.43 -42.86
C GLY A 76 21.45 32.35 -43.93
N GLU A 77 20.91 32.73 -45.09
CA GLU A 77 20.60 31.89 -46.25
C GLU A 77 21.86 31.51 -47.07
N GLU A 78 21.61 30.62 -48.04
CA GLU A 78 22.37 30.34 -49.29
C GLU A 78 23.25 29.07 -49.35
N GLY A 79 22.95 28.23 -50.36
CA GLY A 79 23.98 27.59 -51.20
C GLY A 79 24.14 26.07 -51.15
N HIS A 80 23.49 25.39 -52.11
CA HIS A 80 23.91 24.22 -52.92
C HIS A 80 24.96 23.18 -52.44
N GLU A 81 24.59 21.91 -52.72
CA GLU A 81 25.43 20.76 -53.15
C GLU A 81 26.43 20.14 -52.14
N GLU A 82 26.17 18.89 -51.71
CA GLU A 82 26.91 17.72 -52.20
C GLU A 82 26.40 16.40 -51.56
N GLU A 83 26.50 15.37 -52.38
CA GLU A 83 26.03 13.99 -52.25
C GLU A 83 27.16 13.09 -51.70
N GLN A 84 26.83 11.85 -51.27
CA GLN A 84 27.75 10.77 -50.79
C GLN A 84 28.11 10.89 -49.29
N GLU A 85 27.92 9.90 -48.40
CA GLU A 85 28.27 8.49 -48.49
C GLU A 85 27.48 7.70 -47.43
N ALA A 86 26.84 6.61 -47.85
CA ALA A 86 26.29 5.57 -46.97
C ALA A 86 26.77 4.20 -47.47
N LYS A 87 27.10 3.31 -46.51
CA LYS A 87 27.80 2.00 -46.62
C LYS A 87 29.30 2.19 -46.46
N GLU A 88 30.01 1.55 -45.54
CA GLU A 88 30.02 0.14 -45.13
C GLU A 88 30.83 0.10 -43.80
N ILE A 89 30.45 -0.63 -42.74
CA ILE A 89 31.03 -1.95 -42.41
C ILE A 89 30.25 -2.48 -41.21
N ARG A 90 29.54 -3.61 -41.42
CA ARG A 90 29.22 -4.57 -40.36
C ARG A 90 30.39 -5.54 -40.28
N SER A 91 30.99 -5.68 -39.10
CA SER A 91 31.33 -6.96 -38.45
C SER A 91 32.49 -6.78 -37.46
N SER A 92 32.19 -6.95 -36.18
CA SER A 92 33.06 -7.71 -35.26
C SER A 92 32.33 -7.88 -33.93
N CYS A 93 32.28 -9.13 -33.50
CA CYS A 93 31.68 -9.61 -32.28
C CYS A 93 32.64 -9.42 -31.10
N ALA A 94 32.06 -9.34 -29.90
CA ALA A 94 32.71 -9.51 -28.59
C ALA A 94 33.76 -8.47 -28.15
N VAL A 95 33.47 -7.82 -27.02
CA VAL A 95 34.26 -7.79 -25.77
C VAL A 95 33.75 -6.60 -24.95
N ALA A 96 33.21 -6.91 -23.76
CA ALA A 96 32.86 -5.91 -22.75
C ALA A 96 34.13 -5.17 -22.27
N PRO A 97 34.00 -3.91 -21.82
CA PRO A 97 34.91 -3.41 -20.80
C PRO A 97 34.17 -2.90 -19.56
N ARG A 98 34.64 -3.41 -18.42
CA ARG A 98 34.53 -2.83 -17.09
C ARG A 98 34.97 -1.37 -17.15
N VAL A 99 34.10 -0.43 -16.79
CA VAL A 99 34.50 0.97 -16.58
C VAL A 99 34.77 1.17 -15.10
N ALA A 100 36.06 1.19 -14.78
CA ALA A 100 36.61 1.58 -13.49
C ALA A 100 36.42 3.09 -13.27
N TRP A 101 35.97 3.46 -12.08
CA TRP A 101 35.89 4.83 -11.61
C TRP A 101 37.30 5.40 -11.38
N GLN A 102 37.75 6.29 -12.27
CA GLN A 102 38.91 7.14 -12.04
C GLN A 102 38.47 8.49 -11.48
N ILE A 103 38.79 8.70 -10.20
CA ILE A 103 38.68 10.00 -9.52
C ILE A 103 39.79 10.90 -10.05
N ALA A 104 39.44 11.85 -10.91
CA ALA A 104 40.36 12.90 -11.35
C ALA A 104 40.48 13.96 -10.24
N SER A 105 41.64 13.94 -9.57
CA SER A 105 42.10 14.98 -8.67
C SER A 105 42.55 16.21 -9.48
N THR A 106 41.86 17.32 -9.33
CA THR A 106 42.37 18.63 -9.74
C THR A 106 42.49 19.53 -8.51
N ARG A 107 43.75 19.80 -8.16
CA ARG A 107 44.19 20.77 -7.17
C ARG A 107 43.66 22.16 -7.52
N SER A 108 42.93 22.78 -6.61
CA SER A 108 42.94 24.23 -6.45
C SER A 108 42.92 24.55 -4.96
N SER A 109 44.08 25.01 -4.49
CA SER A 109 44.29 25.50 -3.14
C SER A 109 43.59 26.85 -2.97
N ARG A 110 42.60 26.93 -2.09
CA ARG A 110 42.30 28.16 -1.33
C ARG A 110 41.65 27.80 0.00
N SER A 111 42.32 28.29 1.05
CA SER A 111 41.97 28.20 2.46
C SER A 111 40.54 28.65 2.74
N THR A 112 39.72 27.73 3.23
CA THR A 112 38.65 28.03 4.18
C THR A 112 38.54 26.87 5.16
N ASN A 113 38.84 27.15 6.42
CA ASN A 113 38.50 26.30 7.57
C ASN A 113 37.02 25.92 7.52
N LEU A 114 36.69 24.66 7.25
CA LEU A 114 35.38 24.11 7.57
C LEU A 114 35.53 22.71 8.17
N ARG A 115 34.88 22.58 9.32
CA ARG A 115 34.90 21.47 10.28
C ARG A 115 34.29 20.19 9.69
N LEU A 116 34.85 19.04 10.08
CA LEU A 116 34.25 17.70 10.16
C LEU A 116 33.33 17.24 8.99
N PRO A 117 33.81 16.38 8.07
CA PRO A 117 32.95 15.71 7.10
C PRO A 117 32.49 14.35 7.62
N ARG A 118 31.67 14.31 8.68
CA ARG A 118 31.03 13.06 9.15
C ARG A 118 29.79 13.39 10.00
N LEU A 119 28.63 13.66 9.39
CA LEU A 119 27.31 13.31 9.96
C LEU A 119 26.06 13.68 9.11
N THR A 120 26.15 13.83 7.78
CA THR A 120 24.98 14.27 6.99
C THR A 120 24.48 13.20 6.03
N ILE A 121 23.98 12.10 6.58
CA ILE A 121 23.03 11.20 5.90
C ILE A 121 21.78 11.12 6.78
N HIS A 122 21.03 12.21 6.95
CA HIS A 122 19.81 12.18 7.78
C HIS A 122 18.62 13.00 7.27
N LEU A 123 18.66 13.50 6.03
CA LEU A 123 17.53 14.22 5.46
C LEU A 123 16.85 13.36 4.39
N ALA A 124 16.13 12.35 4.83
CA ALA A 124 14.92 11.95 4.12
C ALA A 124 13.82 12.92 4.58
N ASP A 125 13.50 13.90 3.73
CA ASP A 125 12.50 14.93 4.00
C ASP A 125 11.21 14.30 4.57
N LEU A 126 10.64 14.90 5.62
CA LEU A 126 9.37 14.49 6.23
C LEU A 126 8.24 14.37 5.18
N SER A 127 8.32 15.15 4.10
CA SER A 127 7.38 15.14 2.97
C SER A 127 7.37 13.82 2.17
N THR A 128 8.37 12.96 2.34
CA THR A 128 8.46 11.67 1.65
C THR A 128 7.81 10.50 2.41
N ARG A 129 7.33 10.75 3.63
CA ARG A 129 6.79 9.74 4.54
C ARG A 129 5.26 9.68 4.47
N LEU A 130 4.70 8.59 4.98
CA LEU A 130 3.27 8.29 4.86
C LEU A 130 2.46 8.72 6.08
N ALA A 131 3.01 8.52 7.28
CA ALA A 131 2.37 8.87 8.54
C ALA A 131 3.38 9.59 9.44
N SER A 132 2.94 10.67 10.09
CA SER A 132 3.68 11.34 11.17
C SER A 132 3.29 10.78 12.53
N GLU A 133 2.07 10.29 12.67
CA GLU A 133 1.56 9.62 13.86
C GLU A 133 0.93 8.27 13.47
N LEU A 134 1.33 7.20 14.15
CA LEU A 134 0.79 5.86 13.99
C LEU A 134 0.22 5.40 15.34
N VAL A 135 -1.04 4.97 15.36
CA VAL A 135 -1.69 4.47 16.57
C VAL A 135 -2.07 3.00 16.38
N LEU A 136 -1.57 2.13 17.24
CA LEU A 136 -1.99 0.74 17.37
C LEU A 136 -3.06 0.65 18.45
N ILE A 137 -4.26 0.21 18.07
CA ILE A 137 -5.37 0.01 19.01
C ILE A 137 -5.65 -1.49 19.15
N ASP A 138 -5.50 -2.02 20.36
CA ASP A 138 -5.83 -3.43 20.65
C ASP A 138 -6.52 -3.57 22.01
N VAL A 139 -7.27 -4.66 22.19
CA VAL A 139 -7.87 -5.03 23.48
C VAL A 139 -6.76 -5.37 24.48
N ASN A 140 -5.69 -5.99 24.00
CA ASN A 140 -4.48 -6.21 24.79
C ASN A 140 -3.58 -4.97 24.73
N GLU A 141 -3.78 -4.08 25.71
CA GLU A 141 -3.04 -2.82 25.82
C GLU A 141 -1.52 -3.03 25.96
N ASP A 142 -1.10 -4.04 26.72
CA ASP A 142 0.31 -4.33 26.96
C ASP A 142 1.00 -4.79 25.67
N LEU A 143 0.33 -5.64 24.87
CA LEU A 143 0.81 -6.04 23.56
C LEU A 143 0.92 -4.84 22.61
N ALA A 144 -0.13 -4.01 22.53
CA ALA A 144 -0.10 -2.83 21.67
C ALA A 144 1.04 -1.86 22.05
N LYS A 145 1.27 -1.64 23.35
CA LYS A 145 2.36 -0.81 23.85
C LYS A 145 3.73 -1.42 23.55
N ALA A 146 3.91 -2.71 23.79
CA ALA A 146 5.17 -3.40 23.51
C ALA A 146 5.54 -3.34 22.02
N GLU A 147 4.59 -3.61 21.12
CA GLU A 147 4.81 -3.52 19.67
C GLU A 147 5.11 -2.07 19.25
N ALA A 148 4.41 -1.09 19.81
CA ALA A 148 4.68 0.33 19.56
C ALA A 148 6.08 0.76 20.04
N GLU A 149 6.50 0.30 21.21
CA GLU A 149 7.82 0.56 21.79
C GLU A 149 8.93 -0.08 20.97
N ASP A 150 8.74 -1.34 20.54
CA ASP A 150 9.71 -2.05 19.71
C ASP A 150 9.94 -1.34 18.36
N ILE A 151 8.86 -0.94 17.68
CA ILE A 151 8.98 -0.15 16.44
C ILE A 151 9.61 1.23 16.73
N SER A 152 9.30 1.83 17.88
CA SER A 152 9.85 3.14 18.29
C SER A 152 11.35 3.10 18.58
N HIS A 153 11.92 1.97 18.97
CA HIS A 153 13.38 1.83 19.11
C HIS A 153 14.12 2.13 17.79
N ALA A 154 13.46 1.90 16.64
CA ALA A 154 13.99 2.21 15.32
C ALA A 154 13.65 3.64 14.81
N ALA A 155 13.04 4.50 15.65
CA ALA A 155 12.52 5.82 15.26
C ALA A 155 13.56 6.72 14.55
N ALA A 156 14.84 6.61 14.91
CA ALA A 156 15.93 7.36 14.28
C ALA A 156 16.00 7.14 12.74
N TYR A 157 15.67 5.94 12.27
CA TYR A 157 15.65 5.61 10.84
C TYR A 157 14.26 5.80 10.22
N LEU A 158 13.21 5.75 11.04
CA LEU A 158 11.82 5.97 10.63
C LEU A 158 11.44 7.45 10.49
N GLY A 159 12.36 8.37 10.80
CA GLY A 159 12.11 9.82 10.73
C GLY A 159 11.34 10.37 11.92
N ASN A 160 11.51 9.74 13.07
CA ASN A 160 10.90 10.09 14.35
C ASN A 160 9.36 10.23 14.31
N PRO A 161 8.63 9.23 13.78
CA PRO A 161 7.17 9.22 13.86
C PRO A 161 6.74 9.03 15.31
N LYS A 162 5.60 9.63 15.68
CA LYS A 162 4.97 9.37 16.97
C LYS A 162 4.20 8.06 16.87
N ILE A 163 4.66 7.02 17.56
CA ILE A 163 4.01 5.70 17.57
C ILE A 163 3.39 5.48 18.95
N ILE A 164 2.12 5.11 18.99
CA ILE A 164 1.37 4.92 20.24
C ILE A 164 0.67 3.57 20.21
N GLY A 165 0.88 2.77 21.25
CA GLY A 165 0.06 1.58 21.54
C GLY A 165 -0.94 1.88 22.65
N THR A 166 -2.22 1.62 22.42
CA THR A 166 -3.27 1.89 23.41
C THR A 166 -4.48 0.97 23.23
N LYS A 167 -5.36 0.91 24.24
CA LYS A 167 -6.71 0.37 24.11
C LYS A 167 -7.78 1.45 23.89
N ASP A 168 -7.42 2.73 24.08
CA ASP A 168 -8.36 3.84 24.03
C ASP A 168 -8.56 4.34 22.59
N TYR A 169 -9.82 4.27 22.13
CA TYR A 169 -10.22 4.76 20.82
C TYR A 169 -10.16 6.29 20.70
N ALA A 170 -10.07 7.05 21.79
CA ALA A 170 -9.90 8.50 21.73
C ALA A 170 -8.63 8.92 20.99
N CYS A 171 -7.59 8.07 20.99
CA CYS A 171 -6.37 8.30 20.23
C CYS A 171 -6.57 8.28 18.69
N ALA A 172 -7.69 7.71 18.21
CA ALA A 172 -8.04 7.69 16.79
C ALA A 172 -8.54 9.04 16.25
N ARG A 173 -8.71 10.06 17.10
CA ARG A 173 -9.16 11.39 16.68
C ARG A 173 -8.29 11.96 15.57
N ASP A 174 -8.92 12.54 14.56
CA ASP A 174 -8.27 13.16 13.39
C ASP A 174 -7.45 12.17 12.52
N ALA A 175 -7.71 10.87 12.64
CA ALA A 175 -7.12 9.88 11.74
C ALA A 175 -7.58 10.10 10.30
N ALA A 176 -6.63 10.09 9.36
CA ALA A 176 -6.93 10.12 7.94
C ALA A 176 -7.44 8.75 7.46
N VAL A 177 -6.82 7.67 7.96
CA VAL A 177 -7.17 6.29 7.63
C VAL A 177 -7.18 5.44 8.90
N CYS A 178 -8.22 4.61 9.04
CA CYS A 178 -8.33 3.61 10.07
C CYS A 178 -8.32 2.22 9.42
N VAL A 179 -7.25 1.46 9.64
CA VAL A 179 -7.08 0.12 9.10
C VAL A 179 -7.53 -0.90 10.12
N VAL A 180 -8.52 -1.73 9.78
CA VAL A 180 -9.09 -2.73 10.68
C VAL A 180 -8.53 -4.10 10.31
N THR A 181 -7.78 -4.70 11.23
CA THR A 181 -7.08 -5.99 11.02
C THR A 181 -7.52 -7.09 11.99
N VAL A 182 -8.41 -6.74 12.92
CA VAL A 182 -8.95 -7.61 13.97
C VAL A 182 -9.84 -8.72 13.42
N GLY A 183 -9.78 -9.87 14.06
CA GLY A 183 -10.58 -11.04 13.73
C GLY A 183 -9.78 -12.30 13.97
N SER A 184 -10.49 -13.39 14.29
CA SER A 184 -9.85 -14.71 14.32
C SER A 184 -9.38 -15.08 12.91
N GLN A 185 -8.56 -16.12 12.78
CA GLN A 185 -8.38 -16.83 11.52
C GLN A 185 -9.22 -18.10 11.55
N SER A 186 -9.72 -18.55 10.41
CA SER A 186 -10.42 -19.83 10.31
C SER A 186 -9.42 -20.95 10.67
N HIS A 187 -9.72 -21.70 11.73
CA HIS A 187 -9.04 -22.97 12.01
C HIS A 187 -9.76 -24.09 11.25
N GLU A 188 -9.04 -25.14 10.84
CA GLU A 188 -9.57 -26.25 10.04
C GLU A 188 -10.81 -26.91 10.67
N ASP A 189 -10.95 -26.82 12.00
CA ASP A 189 -12.04 -27.42 12.77
C ASP A 189 -13.30 -26.53 12.91
N GLN A 190 -13.30 -25.29 12.42
CA GLN A 190 -14.42 -24.35 12.59
C GLN A 190 -15.30 -24.21 11.35
N GLN A 191 -16.62 -24.22 11.52
CA GLN A 191 -17.55 -23.93 10.43
C GLN A 191 -17.39 -22.46 9.97
N PRO A 192 -17.44 -22.17 8.65
CA PRO A 192 -17.30 -20.80 8.14
C PRO A 192 -18.31 -19.80 8.72
N ALA A 193 -19.50 -20.27 9.11
CA ALA A 193 -20.54 -19.44 9.72
C ALA A 193 -20.18 -18.98 11.13
N ASP A 194 -19.63 -19.87 11.97
CA ASP A 194 -19.26 -19.57 13.36
C ASP A 194 -18.14 -18.52 13.41
N TYR A 195 -17.18 -18.66 12.50
CA TYR A 195 -16.10 -17.72 12.28
C TYR A 195 -16.61 -16.30 11.96
N LEU A 196 -17.56 -16.21 11.04
CA LEU A 196 -18.16 -14.95 10.60
C LEU A 196 -18.93 -14.28 11.75
N GLU A 197 -19.72 -15.04 12.51
CA GLU A 197 -20.44 -14.52 13.67
C GLU A 197 -19.52 -13.97 14.74
N HIS A 198 -18.40 -14.65 15.01
CA HIS A 198 -17.39 -14.17 15.96
C HIS A 198 -16.80 -12.83 15.53
N ASN A 199 -16.36 -12.72 14.27
CA ASN A 199 -15.79 -11.48 13.74
C ASN A 199 -16.82 -10.34 13.69
N LEU A 200 -18.09 -10.64 13.43
CA LEU A 200 -19.16 -9.65 13.48
C LEU A 200 -19.39 -9.10 14.89
N LYS A 201 -19.32 -9.94 15.93
CA LYS A 201 -19.41 -9.47 17.32
C LYS A 201 -18.29 -8.49 17.63
N ILE A 202 -17.06 -8.82 17.24
CA ILE A 202 -15.91 -7.91 17.37
C ILE A 202 -16.17 -6.60 16.61
N PHE A 203 -16.70 -6.66 15.39
CA PHE A 203 -16.99 -5.46 14.59
C PHE A 203 -18.09 -4.58 15.22
N LYS A 204 -19.09 -5.16 15.87
CA LYS A 204 -20.14 -4.42 16.61
C LYS A 204 -19.56 -3.59 17.76
N ASP A 205 -18.48 -4.06 18.38
CA ASP A 205 -17.81 -3.33 19.46
C ASP A 205 -16.81 -2.29 18.91
N ILE A 206 -16.08 -2.61 17.85
CA ILE A 206 -14.96 -1.79 17.36
C ILE A 206 -15.44 -0.66 16.44
N ILE A 207 -16.26 -0.97 15.44
CA ILE A 207 -16.58 -0.02 14.36
C ILE A 207 -17.30 1.23 14.87
N PRO A 208 -18.31 1.15 15.76
CA PRO A 208 -18.96 2.34 16.31
C PRO A 208 -18.02 3.22 17.14
N ASN A 209 -17.04 2.63 17.82
CA ASN A 209 -16.04 3.39 18.56
C ASN A 209 -15.09 4.13 17.61
N VAL A 210 -14.65 3.48 16.53
CA VAL A 210 -13.83 4.12 15.50
C VAL A 210 -14.61 5.26 14.82
N SER A 211 -15.88 5.05 14.45
CA SER A 211 -16.69 6.08 13.79
C SER A 211 -16.96 7.28 14.71
N LYS A 212 -17.13 7.05 16.02
CA LYS A 212 -17.30 8.10 17.03
C LYS A 212 -16.09 9.03 17.15
N TYR A 213 -14.88 8.47 17.19
CA TYR A 213 -13.66 9.27 17.41
C TYR A 213 -13.01 9.75 16.11
N ALA A 214 -13.17 9.02 15.00
CA ALA A 214 -12.57 9.32 13.71
C ALA A 214 -13.62 9.46 12.59
N PRO A 215 -14.63 10.37 12.71
CA PRO A 215 -15.77 10.43 11.81
C PRO A 215 -15.43 10.82 10.37
N ASN A 216 -14.27 11.46 10.15
CA ASN A 216 -13.79 11.91 8.85
C ASN A 216 -12.81 10.92 8.18
N SER A 217 -12.45 9.83 8.85
CA SER A 217 -11.50 8.85 8.32
C SER A 217 -12.06 8.04 7.14
N VAL A 218 -11.15 7.41 6.41
CA VAL A 218 -11.46 6.28 5.51
C VAL A 218 -11.21 4.97 6.27
N LEU A 219 -12.17 4.05 6.23
CA LEU A 219 -12.03 2.71 6.81
C LEU A 219 -11.43 1.76 5.77
N LEU A 220 -10.32 1.12 6.11
CA LEU A 220 -9.71 0.05 5.32
C LEU A 220 -9.83 -1.28 6.06
N ILE A 221 -10.66 -2.19 5.56
CA ILE A 221 -10.94 -3.49 6.19
C ILE A 221 -10.04 -4.58 5.60
N LEU A 222 -9.25 -5.22 6.46
CA LEU A 222 -8.37 -6.36 6.10
C LEU A 222 -8.84 -7.68 6.75
N SER A 223 -9.79 -7.60 7.68
CA SER A 223 -10.40 -8.74 8.36
C SER A 223 -11.18 -9.60 7.38
N LYS A 224 -11.12 -10.93 7.53
CA LYS A 224 -11.81 -11.87 6.66
C LYS A 224 -13.11 -12.38 7.30
N PRO A 225 -14.14 -12.74 6.50
CA PRO A 225 -14.24 -12.54 5.06
C PRO A 225 -14.44 -11.05 4.71
N VAL A 226 -13.56 -10.53 3.85
CA VAL A 226 -13.35 -9.08 3.70
C VAL A 226 -14.53 -8.36 3.08
N ASP A 227 -15.16 -8.94 2.07
CA ASP A 227 -16.30 -8.33 1.38
C ASP A 227 -17.49 -8.16 2.35
N ILE A 228 -17.78 -9.21 3.10
CA ILE A 228 -18.90 -9.26 4.04
C ILE A 228 -18.67 -8.35 5.25
N LEU A 229 -17.45 -8.39 5.83
CA LEU A 229 -17.11 -7.52 6.95
C LEU A 229 -17.01 -6.04 6.55
N SER A 230 -16.68 -5.75 5.29
CA SER A 230 -16.74 -4.38 4.74
C SER A 230 -18.18 -3.88 4.66
N TYR A 231 -19.11 -4.73 4.24
CA TYR A 231 -20.55 -4.41 4.30
C TYR A 231 -21.00 -4.12 5.73
N ALA A 232 -20.65 -4.99 6.68
CA ALA A 232 -20.99 -4.80 8.09
C ALA A 232 -20.37 -3.51 8.65
N ALA A 233 -19.10 -3.22 8.34
CA ALA A 233 -18.43 -2.00 8.75
C ALA A 233 -19.12 -0.74 8.20
N MET A 234 -19.58 -0.74 6.95
CA MET A 234 -20.33 0.37 6.37
C MET A 234 -21.63 0.62 7.14
N LYS A 235 -22.40 -0.43 7.44
CA LYS A 235 -23.65 -0.31 8.18
C LYS A 235 -23.44 0.15 9.63
N LEU A 236 -22.48 -0.44 10.33
CA LEU A 236 -22.18 -0.14 11.74
C LEU A 236 -21.55 1.25 11.92
N SER A 237 -20.74 1.71 10.98
CA SER A 237 -20.10 3.03 11.06
C SER A 237 -21.04 4.17 10.66
N GLY A 238 -22.03 3.90 9.81
CA GLY A 238 -22.84 4.93 9.15
C GLY A 238 -22.04 5.76 8.14
N PHE A 239 -20.85 5.32 7.75
CA PHE A 239 -20.02 6.04 6.79
C PHE A 239 -20.60 5.96 5.38
N PRO A 240 -20.37 6.98 4.54
CA PRO A 240 -20.75 6.89 3.14
C PRO A 240 -19.92 5.78 2.46
N PRO A 241 -20.51 5.07 1.48
CA PRO A 241 -19.93 3.85 0.90
C PRO A 241 -18.53 4.04 0.31
N ASN A 242 -18.23 5.22 -0.22
CA ASN A 242 -16.92 5.53 -0.78
C ASN A 242 -15.79 5.55 0.26
N ARG A 243 -16.10 5.78 1.54
CA ARG A 243 -15.12 5.82 2.64
C ARG A 243 -14.92 4.48 3.33
N VAL A 244 -15.57 3.41 2.88
CA VAL A 244 -15.37 2.06 3.40
C VAL A 244 -14.82 1.20 2.29
N ILE A 245 -13.60 0.73 2.47
CA ILE A 245 -12.84 -0.02 1.47
C ILE A 245 -12.40 -1.32 2.12
N GLY A 246 -12.69 -2.45 1.49
CA GLY A 246 -12.03 -3.70 1.83
C GLY A 246 -10.80 -3.92 0.96
N LEU A 247 -9.77 -4.59 1.48
CA LEU A 247 -8.60 -4.97 0.67
C LEU A 247 -9.01 -5.74 -0.59
N GLY A 248 -10.06 -6.57 -0.47
CA GLY A 248 -10.62 -7.31 -1.57
C GLY A 248 -9.61 -8.26 -2.21
N THR A 249 -9.63 -8.31 -3.54
CA THR A 249 -8.77 -9.16 -4.37
C THR A 249 -7.46 -8.49 -4.78
N PHE A 250 -7.05 -7.39 -4.11
CA PHE A 250 -5.82 -6.68 -4.48
C PHE A 250 -4.57 -7.55 -4.28
N LEU A 251 -4.47 -8.21 -3.12
CA LEU A 251 -3.38 -9.15 -2.86
C LEU A 251 -3.43 -10.35 -3.82
N ASP A 252 -4.63 -10.84 -4.14
CA ASP A 252 -4.81 -11.96 -5.07
C ASP A 252 -4.36 -11.58 -6.48
N SER A 253 -4.62 -10.34 -6.90
CA SER A 253 -4.13 -9.79 -8.17
C SER A 253 -2.60 -9.70 -8.17
N CYS A 254 -1.98 -9.25 -7.08
CA CYS A 254 -0.51 -9.25 -6.95
C CYS A 254 0.09 -10.67 -7.00
N ARG A 255 -0.55 -11.65 -6.35
CA ARG A 255 -0.14 -13.06 -6.42
C ARG A 255 -0.27 -13.62 -7.83
N PHE A 256 -1.34 -13.28 -8.52
CA PHE A 256 -1.56 -13.71 -9.89
C PHE A 256 -0.50 -13.16 -10.83
N GLN A 257 -0.19 -11.87 -10.71
CA GLN A 257 0.93 -11.24 -11.43
C GLN A 257 2.25 -11.93 -11.12
N TYR A 258 2.54 -12.23 -9.85
CA TYR A 258 3.74 -12.96 -9.45
C TYR A 258 3.83 -14.35 -10.10
N PHE A 259 2.76 -15.15 -10.07
CA PHE A 259 2.80 -16.48 -10.67
C PHE A 259 2.95 -16.46 -12.20
N ILE A 260 2.32 -15.49 -12.88
CA ILE A 260 2.55 -15.25 -14.30
C ILE A 260 4.02 -14.85 -14.54
N SER A 261 4.59 -14.01 -13.67
CA SER A 261 5.98 -13.57 -13.76
C SER A 261 6.96 -14.71 -13.58
N GLN A 262 6.68 -15.65 -12.68
CA GLN A 262 7.48 -16.86 -12.50
C GLN A 262 7.40 -17.76 -13.73
N LYS A 263 6.23 -17.92 -14.33
CA LYS A 263 6.05 -18.76 -15.52
C LYS A 263 6.75 -18.17 -16.77
N LEU A 264 6.79 -16.85 -16.88
CA LEU A 264 7.44 -16.14 -17.99
C LEU A 264 8.89 -15.74 -17.71
N GLU A 265 9.38 -15.92 -16.48
CA GLU A 265 10.70 -15.49 -16.00
C GLU A 265 10.98 -13.99 -16.21
N ILE A 266 9.95 -13.15 -16.04
CA ILE A 266 10.04 -11.69 -16.14
C ILE A 266 9.66 -11.00 -14.84
N SER A 267 9.91 -9.68 -14.76
CA SER A 267 9.50 -8.87 -13.61
C SER A 267 7.98 -8.79 -13.50
N ALA A 268 7.45 -8.99 -12.28
CA ALA A 268 6.02 -8.85 -12.00
C ALA A 268 5.48 -7.44 -12.31
N SER A 269 6.33 -6.41 -12.29
CA SER A 269 5.94 -5.04 -12.62
C SER A 269 5.59 -4.82 -14.10
N ALA A 270 6.05 -5.71 -14.99
CA ALA A 270 5.75 -5.67 -16.42
C ALA A 270 4.41 -6.35 -16.78
N ILE A 271 3.80 -7.04 -15.81
CA ILE A 271 2.58 -7.83 -16.00
C ILE A 271 1.38 -7.07 -15.46
N GLN A 272 0.35 -6.99 -16.29
CA GLN A 272 -0.96 -6.51 -15.92
C GLN A 272 -1.87 -7.72 -15.82
N ALA A 273 -2.34 -8.01 -14.62
CA ALA A 273 -3.28 -9.10 -14.38
C ALA A 273 -4.17 -8.77 -13.18
N LEU A 274 -5.46 -9.08 -13.30
CA LEU A 274 -6.49 -8.70 -12.33
C LEU A 274 -7.31 -9.92 -11.93
N ILE A 275 -7.57 -10.02 -10.62
CA ILE A 275 -8.59 -10.89 -10.05
C ILE A 275 -9.66 -9.99 -9.46
N ILE A 276 -10.94 -10.30 -9.69
CA ILE A 276 -12.09 -9.52 -9.23
C ILE A 276 -13.13 -10.44 -8.57
N GLY A 277 -14.21 -9.87 -8.02
CA GLY A 277 -15.30 -10.61 -7.38
C GLY A 277 -15.05 -10.84 -5.88
N GLU A 278 -15.41 -12.03 -5.40
CA GLU A 278 -15.16 -12.49 -4.03
C GLU A 278 -13.65 -12.64 -3.78
N SER A 279 -13.16 -12.15 -2.64
CA SER A 279 -11.84 -12.56 -2.15
C SER A 279 -11.94 -13.97 -1.55
N GLY A 280 -11.72 -14.97 -2.38
CA GLY A 280 -11.87 -16.37 -1.99
C GLY A 280 -12.02 -17.34 -3.18
N PRO A 281 -12.65 -18.51 -2.93
CA PRO A 281 -12.78 -19.57 -3.92
C PRO A 281 -13.57 -19.17 -5.17
N ALA A 282 -14.54 -18.25 -5.09
CA ALA A 282 -15.27 -17.74 -6.25
C ALA A 282 -14.68 -16.44 -6.80
N SER A 283 -13.39 -16.20 -6.58
CA SER A 283 -12.64 -15.12 -7.26
C SER A 283 -12.58 -15.36 -8.77
N VAL A 284 -12.57 -14.29 -9.56
CA VAL A 284 -12.65 -14.35 -11.02
C VAL A 284 -11.35 -13.81 -11.64
N PRO A 285 -10.53 -14.65 -12.29
CA PRO A 285 -9.36 -14.19 -13.04
C PRO A 285 -9.81 -13.61 -14.39
N VAL A 286 -9.46 -12.35 -14.66
CA VAL A 286 -9.90 -11.64 -15.87
C VAL A 286 -8.86 -11.82 -16.99
N TRP A 287 -8.82 -13.03 -17.56
CA TRP A 287 -7.88 -13.41 -18.62
C TRP A 287 -7.95 -12.51 -19.86
N SER A 288 -9.11 -11.92 -20.15
CA SER A 288 -9.27 -10.95 -21.24
C SER A 288 -8.42 -9.69 -21.09
N THR A 289 -7.99 -9.36 -19.87
CA THR A 289 -7.18 -8.17 -19.57
C THR A 289 -5.72 -8.48 -19.25
N VAL A 290 -5.35 -9.76 -19.22
CA VAL A 290 -3.97 -10.15 -18.88
C VAL A 290 -3.04 -9.76 -20.02
N ALA A 291 -2.05 -8.91 -19.70
CA ALA A 291 -1.12 -8.37 -20.68
C ALA A 291 0.30 -8.25 -20.13
N VAL A 292 1.28 -8.33 -21.02
CA VAL A 292 2.70 -8.06 -20.72
C VAL A 292 3.13 -6.87 -21.55
N MET A 293 3.55 -5.77 -20.89
CA MET A 293 3.90 -4.51 -21.57
C MET A 293 2.81 -4.01 -22.55
N GLY A 294 1.54 -4.30 -22.24
CA GLY A 294 0.39 -3.95 -23.07
C GLY A 294 0.02 -4.96 -24.17
N MET A 295 0.80 -6.04 -24.35
CA MET A 295 0.48 -7.14 -25.27
C MET A 295 -0.46 -8.15 -24.59
N PRO A 296 -1.72 -8.31 -25.04
CA PRO A 296 -2.66 -9.24 -24.43
C PRO A 296 -2.22 -10.69 -24.66
N LEU A 297 -2.13 -11.48 -23.58
CA LEU A 297 -1.75 -12.90 -23.71
C LEU A 297 -2.79 -13.72 -24.48
N LYS A 298 -4.05 -13.27 -24.45
CA LYS A 298 -5.16 -13.90 -25.17
C LYS A 298 -5.04 -13.82 -26.69
N ASP A 299 -4.30 -12.83 -27.22
CA ASP A 299 -4.04 -12.71 -28.66
C ASP A 299 -3.05 -13.78 -29.14
N ILE A 300 -2.17 -14.24 -28.25
CA ILE A 300 -1.17 -15.29 -28.50
C ILE A 300 -1.81 -16.66 -28.28
N ASN A 301 -2.47 -16.86 -27.14
CA ASN A 301 -3.17 -18.09 -26.78
C ASN A 301 -4.66 -17.79 -26.54
N LYS A 302 -5.47 -18.05 -27.58
CA LYS A 302 -6.93 -17.79 -27.54
C LYS A 302 -7.66 -18.59 -26.46
N GLU A 303 -7.12 -19.77 -26.13
CA GLU A 303 -7.67 -20.70 -25.15
C GLU A 303 -7.09 -20.50 -23.74
N ILE A 304 -6.31 -19.43 -23.51
CA ILE A 304 -5.67 -19.16 -22.22
C ILE A 304 -6.67 -19.17 -21.07
N GLY A 305 -6.32 -19.87 -19.99
CA GLY A 305 -7.18 -19.97 -18.80
C GLY A 305 -8.42 -20.86 -18.97
N THR A 306 -8.59 -21.50 -20.13
CA THR A 306 -9.61 -22.53 -20.34
C THR A 306 -9.05 -23.92 -20.00
N ARG A 307 -9.93 -24.94 -19.99
CA ARG A 307 -9.51 -26.35 -19.82
C ARG A 307 -8.80 -26.91 -21.05
N MET A 308 -8.95 -26.25 -22.20
CA MET A 308 -8.34 -26.66 -23.47
C MET A 308 -6.96 -26.00 -23.67
N ASP A 309 -6.53 -25.19 -22.70
CA ASP A 309 -5.24 -24.52 -22.72
C ASP A 309 -4.09 -25.54 -22.64
N PRO A 310 -3.25 -25.69 -23.70
CA PRO A 310 -2.16 -26.65 -23.69
C PRO A 310 -1.08 -26.33 -22.65
N GLU A 311 -1.00 -25.07 -22.20
CA GLU A 311 -0.02 -24.61 -21.22
C GLU A 311 -0.57 -24.58 -19.79
N SER A 312 -1.85 -24.93 -19.59
CA SER A 312 -2.52 -24.94 -18.29
C SER A 312 -2.37 -23.63 -17.49
N TRP A 313 -2.54 -22.46 -18.13
CA TRP A 313 -2.53 -21.18 -17.41
C TRP A 313 -3.64 -21.08 -16.37
N GLY A 314 -4.75 -21.78 -16.57
CA GLY A 314 -5.85 -21.87 -15.61
C GLY A 314 -5.42 -22.32 -14.20
N ASP A 315 -4.38 -23.16 -14.11
CA ASP A 315 -3.87 -23.67 -12.83
C ASP A 315 -3.25 -22.57 -11.96
N LEU A 316 -2.82 -21.45 -12.56
CA LEU A 316 -2.29 -20.33 -11.80
C LEU A 316 -3.34 -19.68 -10.90
N HIS A 317 -4.61 -19.64 -11.34
CA HIS A 317 -5.70 -19.13 -10.50
C HIS A 317 -5.95 -20.02 -9.30
N ALA A 318 -5.93 -21.35 -9.49
CA ALA A 318 -6.03 -22.31 -8.38
C ALA A 318 -4.88 -22.14 -7.37
N LYS A 319 -3.64 -21.88 -7.85
CA LYS A 319 -2.50 -21.56 -6.98
C LYS A 319 -2.72 -20.29 -6.17
N VAL A 320 -3.33 -19.25 -6.76
CA VAL A 320 -3.66 -18.01 -6.03
C VAL A 320 -4.62 -18.30 -4.88
N ILE A 321 -5.71 -19.02 -5.14
CA ILE A 321 -6.71 -19.37 -4.12
C ILE A 321 -6.07 -20.19 -2.98
N ASN A 322 -5.23 -21.17 -3.32
CA ASN A 322 -4.61 -22.06 -2.33
C ASN A 322 -3.46 -21.41 -1.55
N SER A 323 -2.88 -20.31 -2.06
CA SER A 323 -1.70 -19.66 -1.47
C SER A 323 -1.91 -19.23 -0.01
N ASP A 324 -3.11 -18.76 0.35
CA ASP A 324 -3.39 -18.36 1.73
C ASP A 324 -3.35 -19.56 2.67
N ASN A 325 -4.03 -20.65 2.31
CA ASN A 325 -4.07 -21.88 3.13
C ASN A 325 -2.66 -22.47 3.27
N GLU A 326 -1.89 -22.55 2.19
CA GLU A 326 -0.52 -23.05 2.25
C GLU A 326 0.39 -22.23 3.17
N LEU A 327 0.27 -20.90 3.15
CA LEU A 327 1.04 -20.03 4.03
C LEU A 327 0.62 -20.17 5.49
N ILE A 328 -0.68 -20.32 5.76
CA ILE A 328 -1.20 -20.57 7.10
C ILE A 328 -0.71 -21.92 7.62
N THR A 329 -0.77 -22.99 6.82
CA THR A 329 -0.28 -24.32 7.23
C THR A 329 1.23 -24.31 7.51
N LYS A 330 2.03 -23.60 6.71
CA LYS A 330 3.50 -23.59 6.85
C LYS A 330 4.01 -22.62 7.93
N LYS A 331 3.43 -21.42 8.02
CA LYS A 331 3.92 -20.31 8.87
C LYS A 331 3.02 -20.03 10.08
N GLY A 332 1.77 -20.52 10.05
CA GLY A 332 0.72 -20.21 11.03
C GLY A 332 -0.06 -18.93 10.74
N TYR A 333 0.39 -18.07 9.82
CA TYR A 333 -0.25 -16.79 9.52
C TYR A 333 0.21 -16.18 8.19
N HIS A 334 -0.59 -15.26 7.66
CA HIS A 334 -0.24 -14.40 6.52
C HIS A 334 -0.29 -12.91 6.92
N SER A 335 0.82 -12.19 6.76
CA SER A 335 0.95 -10.81 7.25
C SER A 335 1.61 -9.86 6.25
N TRP A 336 2.80 -10.21 5.74
CA TRP A 336 3.65 -9.27 4.99
C TRP A 336 3.04 -8.77 3.68
N GLY A 337 2.54 -9.68 2.83
CA GLY A 337 1.91 -9.29 1.56
C GLY A 337 0.67 -8.41 1.77
N VAL A 338 -0.11 -8.71 2.81
CA VAL A 338 -1.28 -7.91 3.22
C VAL A 338 -0.85 -6.52 3.67
N GLY A 339 0.20 -6.43 4.50
CA GLY A 339 0.74 -5.15 4.99
C GLY A 339 1.22 -4.23 3.86
N ILE A 340 1.96 -4.79 2.89
CA ILE A 340 2.44 -4.04 1.72
C ILE A 340 1.26 -3.55 0.87
N CYS A 341 0.28 -4.41 0.57
CA CYS A 341 -0.89 -4.03 -0.22
C CYS A 341 -1.74 -2.95 0.50
N ALA A 342 -1.90 -3.07 1.82
CA ALA A 342 -2.60 -2.06 2.62
C ALA A 342 -1.87 -0.71 2.59
N SER A 343 -0.53 -0.70 2.64
CA SER A 343 0.24 0.55 2.60
C SER A 343 0.18 1.24 1.22
N GLU A 344 0.00 0.52 0.11
CA GLU A 344 -0.33 1.10 -1.20
C GLU A 344 -1.67 1.85 -1.20
N ILE A 345 -2.70 1.26 -0.59
CA ILE A 345 -4.02 1.89 -0.51
C ILE A 345 -3.98 3.12 0.42
N VAL A 346 -3.34 2.98 1.59
CA VAL A 346 -3.14 4.11 2.52
C VAL A 346 -2.39 5.26 1.84
N ASP A 347 -1.38 4.95 1.02
CA ASP A 347 -0.66 5.94 0.23
C ASP A 347 -1.55 6.70 -0.74
N ALA A 348 -2.40 5.97 -1.46
CA ALA A 348 -3.34 6.59 -2.38
C ALA A 348 -4.34 7.50 -1.67
N ILE A 349 -4.78 7.15 -0.47
CA ILE A 349 -5.69 7.96 0.33
C ILE A 349 -4.97 9.21 0.87
N VAL A 350 -3.86 9.04 1.59
CA VAL A 350 -3.15 10.16 2.22
C VAL A 350 -2.68 11.19 1.19
N ARG A 351 -2.08 10.72 0.09
CA ARG A 351 -1.48 11.58 -0.93
C ARG A 351 -2.40 11.90 -2.10
N ASN A 352 -3.61 11.35 -2.12
CA ASN A 352 -4.55 11.52 -3.21
C ASN A 352 -3.95 11.16 -4.58
N THR A 353 -3.26 10.02 -4.68
CA THR A 353 -2.56 9.65 -5.93
C THR A 353 -3.50 9.20 -7.05
N CYS A 354 -4.78 8.97 -6.74
CA CYS A 354 -5.79 8.43 -7.67
C CYS A 354 -5.31 7.12 -8.32
N ALA A 355 -4.65 6.26 -7.53
CA ALA A 355 -4.16 4.97 -8.00
C ALA A 355 -5.30 3.95 -8.15
N CYS A 356 -5.11 2.99 -9.05
CA CYS A 356 -6.09 1.98 -9.38
C CYS A 356 -5.80 0.66 -8.65
N PHE A 357 -6.78 0.13 -7.92
CA PHE A 357 -6.65 -1.11 -7.17
C PHE A 357 -7.91 -1.97 -7.31
N THR A 358 -7.77 -3.29 -7.19
CA THR A 358 -8.89 -4.24 -7.10
C THR A 358 -9.36 -4.37 -5.65
N VAL A 359 -10.11 -3.38 -5.18
CA VAL A 359 -10.58 -3.28 -3.79
C VAL A 359 -12.05 -3.64 -3.66
N SER A 360 -12.43 -4.13 -2.49
CA SER A 360 -13.83 -4.41 -2.17
C SER A 360 -14.58 -3.11 -1.88
N THR A 361 -15.69 -2.92 -2.57
CA THR A 361 -16.45 -1.67 -2.59
C THR A 361 -17.95 -1.93 -2.69
N PHE A 362 -18.74 -0.98 -2.22
CA PHE A 362 -20.19 -1.06 -2.25
C PHE A 362 -20.75 -0.85 -3.65
N LEU A 363 -21.53 -1.81 -4.12
CA LEU A 363 -22.31 -1.71 -5.34
C LEU A 363 -23.79 -1.71 -5.01
N LYS A 364 -24.45 -0.60 -5.33
CA LYS A 364 -25.90 -0.47 -5.20
C LYS A 364 -26.61 -1.10 -6.40
N GLY A 365 -27.51 -2.05 -6.16
CA GLY A 365 -28.33 -2.72 -7.18
C GLY A 365 -27.52 -3.40 -8.29
N CYS A 366 -26.63 -4.32 -7.92
CA CYS A 366 -25.53 -4.83 -8.76
C CYS A 366 -25.92 -5.19 -10.21
N ARG A 367 -25.39 -4.43 -11.19
CA ARG A 367 -25.65 -4.60 -12.64
C ARG A 367 -24.93 -5.79 -13.30
N HIS A 368 -24.44 -6.75 -12.51
CA HIS A 368 -23.81 -7.99 -12.98
C HIS A 368 -24.74 -9.21 -12.80
N GLY A 369 -26.06 -9.01 -12.97
CA GLY A 369 -27.06 -10.07 -12.88
C GLY A 369 -27.71 -10.25 -11.50
N LEU A 370 -27.53 -9.31 -10.56
CA LEU A 370 -28.13 -9.39 -9.23
C LEU A 370 -28.60 -8.01 -8.74
N GLU A 371 -29.90 -7.78 -8.66
CA GLU A 371 -30.48 -6.51 -8.16
C GLU A 371 -30.41 -6.39 -6.63
N LYS A 372 -29.23 -6.57 -6.05
CA LYS A 372 -28.98 -6.49 -4.62
C LYS A 372 -27.72 -5.70 -4.33
N ASP A 373 -27.69 -5.16 -3.12
CA ASP A 373 -26.60 -4.36 -2.59
C ASP A 373 -25.53 -5.29 -2.00
N ILE A 374 -24.34 -5.29 -2.59
CA ILE A 374 -23.23 -6.15 -2.18
C ILE A 374 -21.93 -5.36 -2.11
N PHE A 375 -21.01 -5.82 -1.27
CA PHE A 375 -19.60 -5.46 -1.38
C PHE A 375 -18.90 -6.50 -2.23
N MET A 376 -18.09 -6.07 -3.18
CA MET A 376 -17.31 -6.98 -4.00
C MET A 376 -16.09 -6.28 -4.58
N SER A 377 -15.08 -7.06 -4.96
CA SER A 377 -13.83 -6.51 -5.45
C SER A 377 -13.93 -6.13 -6.92
N LEU A 378 -13.65 -4.86 -7.22
CA LEU A 378 -13.61 -4.31 -8.57
C LEU A 378 -12.41 -3.36 -8.71
N PRO A 379 -11.91 -3.16 -9.94
CA PRO A 379 -10.90 -2.14 -10.18
C PRO A 379 -11.51 -0.75 -9.91
N CYS A 380 -10.97 -0.06 -8.93
CA CYS A 380 -11.44 1.23 -8.47
C CYS A 380 -10.29 2.25 -8.46
N VAL A 381 -10.63 3.51 -8.70
CA VAL A 381 -9.73 4.63 -8.46
C VAL A 381 -9.86 5.04 -7.00
N VAL A 382 -8.76 4.97 -6.26
CA VAL A 382 -8.71 5.33 -4.83
C VAL A 382 -7.93 6.63 -4.66
N GLY A 383 -8.51 7.55 -3.89
CA GLY A 383 -7.85 8.80 -3.50
C GLY A 383 -8.26 9.25 -2.10
N ARG A 384 -8.17 10.55 -1.82
CA ARG A 384 -8.32 11.12 -0.46
C ARG A 384 -9.63 10.78 0.24
N ASN A 385 -10.72 10.70 -0.52
CA ASN A 385 -12.05 10.42 0.01
C ASN A 385 -12.43 8.93 -0.13
N GLY A 386 -11.44 8.05 -0.29
CA GLY A 386 -11.62 6.63 -0.57
C GLY A 386 -11.88 6.34 -2.05
N VAL A 387 -12.87 5.51 -2.35
CA VAL A 387 -13.21 5.11 -3.73
C VAL A 387 -13.87 6.28 -4.47
N GLN A 388 -13.23 6.78 -5.52
CA GLN A 388 -13.74 7.88 -6.33
C GLN A 388 -14.58 7.41 -7.51
N SER A 389 -14.13 6.35 -8.18
CA SER A 389 -14.80 5.81 -9.37
C SER A 389 -14.46 4.34 -9.60
N PHE A 390 -15.33 3.67 -10.36
CA PHE A 390 -15.14 2.31 -10.82
C PHE A 390 -14.57 2.30 -12.23
N ILE A 391 -13.64 1.40 -12.50
CA ILE A 391 -13.17 1.13 -13.84
C ILE A 391 -14.07 0.05 -14.45
N ARG A 392 -14.74 0.39 -15.54
CA ARG A 392 -15.61 -0.56 -16.24
C ARG A 392 -14.77 -1.55 -17.03
N LEU A 393 -14.86 -2.82 -16.68
CA LEU A 393 -14.26 -3.91 -17.44
C LEU A 393 -15.21 -4.40 -18.53
N LEU A 394 -14.63 -4.87 -19.63
CA LEU A 394 -15.34 -5.57 -20.69
C LEU A 394 -15.18 -7.08 -20.46
N TYR A 395 -16.25 -7.72 -19.99
CA TYR A 395 -16.23 -9.15 -19.72
C TYR A 395 -16.49 -9.95 -20.99
N THR A 396 -15.80 -11.08 -21.09
CA THR A 396 -16.24 -12.17 -21.95
C THR A 396 -17.48 -12.85 -21.35
N PRO A 397 -18.30 -13.56 -22.14
CA PRO A 397 -19.49 -14.24 -21.62
C PRO A 397 -19.19 -15.18 -20.44
N LYS A 398 -18.04 -15.86 -20.47
CA LYS A 398 -17.60 -16.77 -19.41
C LYS A 398 -17.16 -16.03 -18.15
N GLU A 399 -16.44 -14.92 -18.28
CA GLU A 399 -16.08 -14.06 -17.13
C GLU A 399 -17.34 -13.46 -16.49
N GLN A 400 -18.34 -13.08 -17.30
CA GLN A 400 -19.63 -12.58 -16.81
C GLN A 400 -20.41 -13.65 -16.02
N GLU A 401 -20.39 -14.91 -16.47
CA GLU A 401 -20.99 -16.03 -15.76
C GLU A 401 -20.31 -16.27 -14.40
N LEU A 402 -18.97 -16.35 -14.40
CA LEU A 402 -18.18 -16.49 -13.16
C LEU A 402 -18.43 -15.34 -12.19
N MET A 403 -18.53 -14.12 -12.72
CA MET A 403 -18.85 -12.94 -11.93
C MET A 403 -20.24 -13.03 -11.29
N THR A 404 -21.23 -13.53 -12.04
CA THR A 404 -22.60 -13.72 -11.54
C THR A 404 -22.63 -14.75 -10.41
N ILE A 405 -21.86 -15.84 -10.53
CA ILE A 405 -21.70 -16.86 -9.48
C ILE A 405 -21.06 -16.26 -8.23
N SER A 406 -19.99 -15.48 -8.42
CA SER A 406 -19.28 -14.78 -7.35
C SER A 406 -20.21 -13.84 -6.59
N CYS A 407 -20.95 -12.99 -7.29
CA CYS A 407 -21.95 -12.08 -6.72
C CYS A 407 -23.03 -12.82 -5.91
N ARG A 408 -23.53 -13.95 -6.43
CA ARG A 408 -24.55 -14.75 -5.74
C ARG A 408 -24.02 -15.32 -4.43
N ARG A 409 -22.81 -15.89 -4.45
CA ARG A 409 -22.16 -16.46 -3.26
C ARG A 409 -21.94 -15.41 -2.17
N ILE A 410 -21.45 -14.23 -2.54
CA ILE A 410 -21.28 -13.12 -1.61
C ILE A 410 -22.63 -12.74 -1.00
N TYR A 411 -23.67 -12.59 -1.82
CA TYR A 411 -25.00 -12.21 -1.35
C TYR A 411 -25.62 -13.26 -0.40
N GLU A 412 -25.49 -14.54 -0.72
CA GLU A 412 -25.96 -15.64 0.14
C GLU A 412 -25.27 -15.63 1.51
N ALA A 413 -23.97 -15.36 1.54
CA ALA A 413 -23.21 -15.22 2.78
C ALA A 413 -23.51 -13.91 3.54
N GLN A 414 -23.89 -12.85 2.82
CA GLN A 414 -24.27 -11.55 3.40
C GLN A 414 -25.70 -11.55 3.96
N LYS A 415 -26.63 -12.30 3.37
CA LYS A 415 -28.04 -12.36 3.77
C LYS A 415 -28.27 -12.54 5.28
N PRO A 416 -27.68 -13.54 5.97
CA PRO A 416 -27.90 -13.73 7.40
C PRO A 416 -27.36 -12.59 8.28
N ILE A 417 -26.53 -11.70 7.72
CA ILE A 417 -25.94 -10.56 8.41
C ILE A 417 -26.82 -9.33 8.28
N LEU A 418 -27.46 -9.15 7.12
CA LEU A 418 -28.47 -8.11 6.93
C LEU A 418 -29.52 -8.19 8.03
N ASP A 419 -30.06 -9.39 8.24
CA ASP A 419 -31.09 -9.67 9.25
C ASP A 419 -30.62 -9.44 10.70
N LYS A 420 -29.30 -9.34 10.95
CA LYS A 420 -28.70 -9.18 12.28
C LYS A 420 -28.15 -7.77 12.56
N ILE A 421 -28.05 -6.94 11.53
CA ILE A 421 -27.54 -5.56 11.60
C ILE A 421 -28.66 -4.55 11.41
N GLU A 422 -29.69 -4.89 10.62
CA GLU A 422 -31.02 -4.24 10.68
C GLU A 422 -31.71 -4.58 12.01
#